data_AF-A0A1D1Z1Z9-F1
#
_entry.id   AF-A0A1D1Z1Z9-F1
#
_cell.length_a   1.000
_cell.length_b   1.000
_cell.length_c   1.000
_cell.angle_alpha   90.00
_cell.angle_beta   90.00
_cell.angle_gamma   90.00
#
_symmetry.space_group_name_H-M   'P 1'
#
loop_
_entity.id
_entity.type
_entity.pdbx_description
1 polymer ?
#
loop_
_entity_poly.entity_id
_entity_poly.type
_entity_poly.pdbx_seq_one_letter_code
_entity_poly.pdbx_strand_id
1 'polypeptide(L)'
;SALSETIAFGLGGVVTMPAVRNFALYAALAIWVDFSLQVTAFVAFLSLDARRQEEDRLDCFPCVRVEGVSERIEREGTLQRWTRKYYAPVLLNNKVKVVVVV
;
A
#
# COMPACT_ATOMS: atom_id res chain seq x y z
N SER A 1 7.60 -6.76 3.89
CA SER A 1 6.54 -7.78 4.02
C SER A 1 6.59 -8.81 2.90
N ALA A 2 6.47 -8.43 1.63
CA ALA A 2 6.40 -9.37 0.50
C ALA A 2 7.49 -10.47 0.45
N LEU A 3 8.78 -10.14 0.69
CA LEU A 3 9.86 -11.13 0.73
C LEU A 3 9.68 -12.16 1.87
N SER A 4 9.28 -11.68 3.05
CA SER A 4 9.02 -12.54 4.21
C SER A 4 7.83 -13.45 3.95
N GLU A 5 6.75 -12.95 3.35
CA GLU A 5 5.57 -13.75 3.00
C GLU A 5 5.90 -14.76 1.90
N THR A 6 6.63 -14.37 0.86
CA THR A 6 7.09 -15.27 -0.21
C THR A 6 7.94 -16.42 0.36
N ILE A 7 8.87 -16.12 1.27
CA ILE A 7 9.69 -17.14 1.94
C ILE A 7 8.82 -18.00 2.86
N ALA A 8 7.91 -17.42 3.64
CA ALA A 8 7.03 -18.15 4.55
C ALA A 8 6.08 -19.11 3.81
N PHE A 9 5.43 -18.66 2.74
CA PHE A 9 4.60 -19.52 1.88
C PHE A 9 5.44 -20.52 1.09
N GLY A 10 6.63 -20.14 0.63
CA GLY A 10 7.57 -21.04 -0.02
C GLY A 10 7.99 -22.21 0.90
N LEU A 11 8.28 -21.92 2.17
CA LEU A 11 8.55 -22.94 3.19
C LEU A 11 7.31 -23.76 3.54
N GLY A 12 6.11 -23.17 3.49
CA GLY A 12 4.83 -23.88 3.60
C GLY A 12 4.61 -24.94 2.51
N GLY A 13 5.31 -24.84 1.38
CA GLY A 13 5.33 -25.86 0.32
C GLY A 13 6.05 -27.17 0.69
N VAL A 14 6.74 -27.24 1.82
CA VAL A 14 7.44 -28.45 2.31
C VAL A 14 6.50 -29.38 3.10
N VAL A 15 5.28 -28.92 3.43
CA VAL A 15 4.30 -29.69 4.19
C VAL A 15 3.80 -30.90 3.39
N THR A 16 3.66 -32.04 4.07
CA THR A 16 3.24 -33.33 3.48
C THR A 16 1.78 -33.37 3.01
N MET A 17 0.95 -32.41 3.43
CA MET A 17 -0.44 -32.28 3.00
C MET A 17 -0.54 -31.65 1.60
N PRO A 18 -1.00 -32.39 0.57
CA PRO A 18 -0.91 -31.98 -0.83
C PRO A 18 -1.77 -30.76 -1.19
N ALA A 19 -2.93 -30.60 -0.55
CA ALA A 19 -3.80 -29.44 -0.78
C ALA A 19 -3.14 -28.13 -0.30
N VAL A 20 -2.53 -28.15 0.88
CA VAL A 20 -1.87 -26.99 1.48
C VAL A 20 -0.59 -26.64 0.73
N ARG A 21 0.16 -27.65 0.27
CA ARG A 21 1.38 -27.48 -0.51
C ARG A 21 1.15 -26.74 -1.82
N ASN A 22 0.12 -27.12 -2.59
CA ASN A 22 -0.20 -26.44 -3.85
C ASN A 22 -0.64 -24.99 -3.59
N PHE A 23 -1.52 -24.78 -2.60
CA PHE A 23 -1.93 -23.43 -2.20
C PHE A 23 -0.74 -22.54 -1.83
N ALA A 24 0.18 -23.05 -1.01
CA ALA A 24 1.34 -22.30 -0.54
C ALA A 24 2.31 -21.95 -1.69
N LEU A 25 2.54 -22.87 -2.62
CA LEU A 25 3.39 -22.62 -3.80
C LEU A 25 2.77 -21.58 -4.74
N TYR A 26 1.46 -21.66 -5.01
CA TYR A 26 0.77 -20.64 -5.81
C TYR A 26 0.76 -19.27 -5.13
N ALA A 27 0.53 -19.22 -3.82
CA ALA A 27 0.57 -17.97 -3.04
C ALA A 27 1.96 -17.34 -3.07
N ALA A 28 3.02 -18.12 -2.83
CA ALA A 28 4.40 -17.64 -2.89
C ALA A 28 4.74 -17.05 -4.28
N LEU A 29 4.35 -17.73 -5.35
CA LEU A 29 4.59 -17.24 -6.71
C LEU A 29 3.77 -15.98 -7.01
N ALA A 30 2.49 -15.94 -6.60
CA ALA A 30 1.64 -14.78 -6.80
C ALA A 30 2.18 -13.54 -6.08
N ILE A 31 2.60 -13.66 -4.82
CA ILE A 31 3.16 -12.54 -4.03
C ILE A 31 4.48 -12.06 -4.65
N TRP A 32 5.32 -12.97 -5.16
CA TRP A 32 6.57 -12.61 -5.81
C TRP A 32 6.38 -11.85 -7.13
N VAL A 33 5.45 -12.32 -7.96
CA VAL A 33 5.09 -11.64 -9.22
C VAL A 33 4.44 -10.29 -8.94
N ASP A 34 3.50 -10.22 -7.99
CA ASP A 34 2.84 -8.98 -7.58
C ASP A 34 3.86 -7.95 -7.09
N PHE A 35 4.77 -8.33 -6.20
CA PHE A 35 5.87 -7.47 -5.77
C PHE A 35 6.71 -6.95 -6.94
N SER A 36 7.05 -7.82 -7.89
CA SER A 36 7.87 -7.45 -9.04
C SER A 36 7.16 -6.44 -9.95
N LEU A 37 5.86 -6.64 -10.22
CA LEU A 37 5.03 -5.70 -10.98
C LEU A 37 4.80 -4.40 -10.21
N GLN A 38 4.63 -4.46 -8.89
CA GLN A 38 4.40 -3.29 -8.05
C GLN A 38 5.64 -2.39 -7.99
N VAL A 39 6.84 -2.93 -7.97
CA VAL A 39 8.08 -2.13 -7.95
C VAL A 39 8.45 -1.59 -9.35
N THR A 40 8.01 -2.25 -10.42
CA THR A 40 8.36 -1.86 -11.80
C THR A 40 7.21 -1.12 -12.49
N ALA A 41 6.14 -1.83 -12.85
CA ALA A 41 5.02 -1.32 -13.63
C ALA A 41 4.24 -0.24 -12.86
N PHE A 42 3.92 -0.48 -11.59
CA PHE A 42 3.17 0.51 -10.81
C PHE A 42 3.99 1.79 -10.55
N VAL A 43 5.29 1.68 -10.28
CA VAL A 43 6.18 2.85 -10.16
C VAL A 43 6.28 3.60 -11.50
N ALA A 44 6.36 2.89 -12.63
CA ALA A 44 6.34 3.52 -13.95
C ALA A 44 5.03 4.29 -14.19
N PHE A 45 3.88 3.70 -13.88
CA PHE A 45 2.59 4.38 -13.97
C PHE A 45 2.51 5.58 -13.03
N LEU A 46 2.97 5.46 -11.78
CA LEU A 46 3.04 6.59 -10.84
C LEU A 46 3.93 7.73 -11.37
N SER A 47 5.07 7.41 -12.00
CA SER A 47 5.94 8.44 -12.57
C SER A 47 5.30 9.14 -13.77
N LEU A 48 4.56 8.40 -14.60
CA LEU A 48 3.80 8.98 -15.71
C LEU A 48 2.66 9.85 -15.18
N ASP A 49 1.97 9.39 -14.14
CA ASP A 49 0.91 10.14 -13.49
C ASP A 49 1.43 11.44 -12.86
N ALA A 50 2.56 11.38 -12.15
CA ALA A 50 3.22 12.57 -11.60
C ALA A 50 3.57 13.60 -12.69
N ARG A 51 4.09 13.15 -13.84
CA ARG A 51 4.35 14.03 -15.00
C ARG A 51 3.07 14.63 -15.57
N ARG A 52 1.95 13.89 -15.58
CA ARG A 52 0.66 14.41 -16.03
C ARG A 52 0.06 15.43 -15.07
N GLN A 53 0.22 15.20 -13.77
CA GLN A 53 -0.16 16.14 -12.72
C GLN A 53 0.69 17.42 -12.76
N GLU A 54 1.97 17.33 -13.16
CA GLU A 54 2.81 18.52 -13.40
C GLU A 54 2.37 19.32 -14.63
N GLU A 55 1.72 18.68 -15.62
CA GLU A 55 1.16 19.35 -16.80
C GLU A 55 -0.28 19.86 -16.60
N ASP A 56 -0.81 19.83 -15.36
CA ASP A 56 -2.16 20.25 -14.98
C ASP A 56 -3.28 19.61 -15.84
N ARG A 57 -3.11 18.35 -16.23
CA ARG A 57 -4.11 17.60 -17.00
C ARG A 57 -5.00 16.77 -16.08
N LEU A 58 -6.29 16.68 -16.38
CA LEU A 58 -7.25 15.86 -15.63
C LEU A 58 -6.99 14.36 -15.79
N ASP A 59 -7.15 13.60 -14.70
CA ASP A 59 -6.96 12.13 -14.66
C ASP A 59 -7.89 11.39 -15.63
N CYS A 60 -9.20 11.70 -15.59
CA CYS A 60 -10.21 11.04 -16.42
C CYS A 60 -10.27 11.55 -17.87
N PHE A 61 -9.77 12.77 -18.15
CA PHE A 61 -9.81 13.40 -19.47
C PHE A 61 -8.45 14.01 -19.84
N PRO A 62 -7.53 13.21 -20.42
CA PRO A 62 -6.16 13.61 -20.78
C PRO A 62 -6.02 14.87 -21.64
N CYS A 63 -7.09 15.24 -22.32
CA CYS A 63 -7.13 16.29 -23.33
C CYS A 63 -7.51 17.65 -22.75
N VAL A 64 -7.97 17.72 -21.50
CA VAL A 64 -8.40 18.94 -20.84
C VAL A 64 -7.32 19.36 -19.84
N ARG A 65 -6.66 20.50 -20.12
CA ARG A 65 -5.77 21.17 -19.17
C ARG A 65 -6.59 22.09 -18.29
N VAL A 66 -6.31 22.07 -16.99
CA VAL A 66 -6.90 23.00 -16.03
C VAL A 66 -5.86 24.06 -15.73
N GLU A 67 -5.99 25.23 -16.33
CA GLU A 67 -5.14 26.36 -15.96
C GLU A 67 -5.53 26.82 -14.53
N GLY A 68 -4.61 26.68 -13.58
CA GLY A 68 -4.76 27.25 -12.24
C GLY A 68 -4.92 26.26 -11.08
N VAL A 69 -4.34 25.06 -11.13
CA VAL A 69 -4.16 24.24 -9.91
C VAL A 69 -3.02 24.83 -9.07
N SER A 70 -3.35 25.98 -8.50
CA SER A 70 -2.71 26.73 -7.43
C SER A 70 -2.09 25.82 -6.38
N GLU A 71 -0.84 26.15 -6.02
CA GLU A 71 -0.10 25.77 -4.82
C GLU A 71 -0.45 24.40 -4.24
N ARG A 72 0.45 23.41 -4.47
CA ARG A 72 0.50 22.14 -3.74
C ARG A 72 0.76 22.40 -2.24
N ILE A 73 -0.22 22.94 -1.55
CA ILE A 73 -0.28 22.95 -0.10
C ILE A 73 -0.42 21.48 0.28
N GLU A 74 0.60 20.90 0.93
CA GLU A 74 0.52 19.61 1.62
C GLU A 74 -0.66 19.67 2.60
N ARG A 75 -1.87 19.37 2.12
CA ARG A 75 -3.03 19.21 2.97
C ARG A 75 -2.90 17.83 3.58
N GLU A 76 -2.64 17.80 4.89
CA GLU A 76 -2.78 16.58 5.69
C GLU A 76 -4.10 15.90 5.31
N GLY A 77 -4.04 14.65 4.88
CA GLY A 77 -5.24 13.91 4.50
C GLY A 77 -6.23 13.88 5.67
N THR A 78 -7.53 13.93 5.38
CA THR A 78 -8.58 13.92 6.41
C THR A 78 -8.42 12.75 7.38
N LEU A 79 -8.01 11.58 6.85
CA LEU A 79 -7.66 10.39 7.62
C LEU A 79 -6.42 10.60 8.50
N GLN A 80 -5.35 11.17 7.96
CA GLN A 80 -4.13 11.45 8.73
C GLN A 80 -4.40 12.40 9.89
N ARG A 81 -5.21 13.45 9.65
CA ARG A 81 -5.62 14.41 10.68
C ARG A 81 -6.48 13.74 11.77
N TRP A 82 -7.41 12.87 11.39
CA TRP A 82 -8.24 12.12 12.33
C TRP A 82 -7.41 11.13 13.16
N THR A 83 -6.53 10.37 12.52
CA THR A 83 -5.63 9.42 13.19
C THR A 83 -4.73 10.14 14.20
N ARG A 84 -4.15 11.28 13.82
CA ARG A 84 -3.31 12.09 14.70
C ARG A 84 -4.09 12.66 15.88
N LYS A 85 -5.31 13.16 15.65
CA LYS A 85 -6.06 13.93 16.65
C LYS A 85 -6.89 13.07 17.60
N TYR A 86 -7.39 11.92 17.15
CA TYR A 86 -8.29 11.08 17.94
C TYR A 86 -7.70 9.70 18.24
N TYR A 87 -7.24 8.99 17.21
CA TYR A 87 -6.75 7.61 17.37
C TYR A 87 -5.45 7.52 18.19
N ALA A 88 -4.45 8.33 17.83
CA ALA A 88 -3.15 8.34 18.51
C ALA A 88 -3.25 8.68 20.01
N PRO A 89 -3.90 9.76 20.46
CA PRO A 89 -3.96 10.07 21.89
C PRO A 89 -4.77 9.07 22.71
N VAL A 90 -5.81 8.44 22.13
CA VAL A 90 -6.59 7.41 22.80
C VAL A 90 -5.77 6.13 22.97
N LEU A 91 -5.10 5.66 21.91
CA LEU A 91 -4.30 4.44 21.94
C LEU A 91 -3.04 4.57 22.81
N LEU A 92 -2.40 5.74 22.80
CA LEU A 92 -1.17 5.97 23.58
C LEU A 92 -1.42 6.24 25.07
N ASN A 93 -2.67 6.38 25.52
CA ASN A 93 -3.00 6.60 26.92
C ASN A 93 -2.65 5.36 27.76
N ASN A 94 -2.01 5.55 28.92
CA ASN A 94 -1.45 4.44 29.72
C ASN A 94 -2.53 3.44 30.18
N LYS A 95 -3.75 3.91 30.45
CA LYS A 95 -4.89 3.05 30.78
C LYS A 95 -5.30 2.15 29.61
N VAL A 96 -5.32 2.71 28.40
CA VAL A 96 -5.70 1.98 27.17
C VAL A 96 -4.60 1.00 26.78
N LYS A 97 -3.32 1.36 26.92
CA LYS A 97 -2.20 0.43 26.69
C LYS A 97 -2.28 -0.81 27.57
N VAL A 98 -2.55 -0.65 28.86
CA VAL A 98 -2.70 -1.79 29.77
C VAL A 98 -3.90 -2.65 29.37
N VAL A 99 -5.04 -2.05 29.00
CA VAL A 99 -6.22 -2.78 28.54
C VAL A 99 -6.01 -3.53 27.21
N VAL A 100 -5.16 -3.03 26.32
CA VAL A 100 -4.88 -3.68 25.02
C VAL A 100 -3.86 -4.81 25.14
N VAL A 101 -2.92 -4.69 26.07
CA VAL A 101 -1.86 -5.69 26.28
C VAL A 101 -2.32 -6.85 27.18
N VAL A 102 -3.25 -6.58 28.12
CA VAL A 102 -3.90 -7.59 28.97
C VAL A 102 -5.02 -8.28 28.21
#